data_AF-A0A0D9Z3P7-F1
#
_entry.id   AF-A0A0D9Z3P7-F1
#
_cell.length_a   1.000
_cell.length_b   1.000
_cell.length_c   1.000
_cell.angle_alpha   90.00
_cell.angle_beta   90.00
_cell.angle_gamma   90.00
#
_symmetry.space_group_name_H-M   'P 1'
#
loop_
_entity.id
_entity.type
_entity.pdbx_description
1 polymer ?
#
loop_
_entity_poly.entity_id
_entity_poly.type
_entity_poly.pdbx_seq_one_letter_code
_entity_poly.pdbx_strand_id
1 'polypeptide(L)'
;MHRDVKPHNVMIDHELRKLRLIDWGLAEFYFPEKEYNVRIFRKEPFFYGHDNHDQLVKIAKVLGTDQLNAYLNKYRIALDPQLEALIGRHTRKPWSKFINPENRHLVSPEAIDFLDKLLRFDHHDRLTAREAMAHPYFEQVRAAEDCRMRT
;
A
#
# COMPACT_ATOMS: atom_id res chain seq x y z
N MET A 1 7.10 0.86 14.78
CA MET A 1 6.21 0.62 13.63
C MET A 1 4.77 0.70 14.11
N HIS A 2 3.88 1.45 13.43
CA HIS A 2 2.49 1.63 13.87
C HIS A 2 1.63 0.35 13.73
N ARG A 3 1.89 -0.45 12.68
CA ARG A 3 1.22 -1.74 12.36
C ARG A 3 -0.28 -1.70 12.07
N ASP A 4 -0.97 -0.59 12.34
CA ASP A 4 -2.41 -0.42 12.07
C ASP A 4 -2.74 0.93 11.40
N VAL A 5 -2.03 1.26 10.31
CA VAL A 5 -2.32 2.49 9.54
C VAL A 5 -3.53 2.23 8.65
N LYS A 6 -4.63 2.96 8.89
CA LYS A 6 -5.90 2.87 8.16
C LYS A 6 -6.67 4.20 8.30
N PRO A 7 -7.66 4.49 7.43
CA PRO A 7 -8.40 5.75 7.47
C PRO A 7 -8.96 6.11 8.86
N HIS A 8 -9.50 5.12 9.58
CA HIS A 8 -10.04 5.30 10.93
C HIS A 8 -9.03 5.80 11.97
N ASN A 9 -7.73 5.60 11.74
CA ASN A 9 -6.65 6.01 12.66
C ASN A 9 -6.00 7.33 12.22
N VAL A 10 -6.52 8.00 11.19
CA VAL A 10 -6.01 9.29 10.71
C VAL A 10 -7.07 10.36 10.97
N MET A 11 -6.84 11.20 11.97
CA MET A 11 -7.73 12.34 12.26
C MET A 11 -7.31 13.55 11.43
N ILE A 12 -8.28 14.16 10.74
CA ILE A 12 -8.07 15.35 9.90
C ILE A 12 -9.02 16.44 10.39
N ASP A 13 -8.44 17.55 10.81
CA ASP A 13 -9.15 18.81 10.96
C ASP A 13 -9.02 19.57 9.62
N HIS A 14 -10.13 19.65 8.88
CA HIS A 14 -10.16 20.28 7.57
C HIS A 14 -10.08 21.82 7.64
N GLU A 15 -10.56 22.43 8.73
CA GLU A 15 -10.53 23.88 8.92
C GLU A 15 -9.09 24.33 9.22
N LEU A 16 -8.43 23.64 10.14
CA LEU A 16 -7.04 23.93 10.52
C LEU A 16 -6.01 23.26 9.60
N ARG A 17 -6.46 22.47 8.61
CA ARG A 17 -5.63 21.64 7.73
C ARG A 17 -4.61 20.81 8.50
N LYS A 18 -5.03 20.26 9.65
CA LYS A 18 -4.16 19.58 10.61
C LYS A 18 -4.46 18.09 10.63
N LEU A 19 -3.42 17.27 10.50
CA LEU A 19 -3.52 15.81 10.52
C LEU A 19 -2.81 15.22 11.75
N ARG A 20 -3.42 14.20 12.37
CA ARG A 20 -2.80 13.42 13.44
C ARG A 20 -3.06 11.92 13.25
N LEU A 21 -2.00 11.12 13.39
CA LEU A 21 -2.10 9.66 13.49
C LEU A 21 -2.38 9.27 14.94
N ILE A 22 -3.44 8.49 15.15
CA ILE A 22 -3.92 8.04 16.46
C ILE A 22 -3.89 6.51 16.56
N ASP A 23 -4.21 5.99 17.76
CA ASP A 23 -4.30 4.55 18.06
C ASP A 23 -2.98 3.77 17.85
N TRP A 24 -2.04 4.03 18.75
CA TRP A 24 -0.74 3.36 18.80
C TRP A 24 -0.79 2.03 19.58
N GLY A 25 -1.97 1.49 19.90
CA GLY A 25 -2.13 0.29 20.75
C GLY A 25 -1.54 -0.99 20.14
N LEU A 26 -1.38 -1.03 18.81
CA LEU A 26 -0.73 -2.13 18.08
C LEU A 26 0.71 -1.80 17.65
N ALA A 27 1.24 -0.65 18.07
CA ALA A 27 2.57 -0.22 17.68
C ALA A 27 3.65 -1.07 18.38
N GLU A 28 4.76 -1.28 17.68
CA GLU A 28 5.87 -2.07 18.21
C GLU A 28 7.23 -1.51 17.76
N PHE A 29 8.26 -1.65 18.60
CA PHE A 29 9.63 -1.35 18.23
C PHE A 29 10.13 -2.34 17.17
N TYR A 30 10.89 -1.81 16.21
CA TYR A 30 11.53 -2.64 15.19
C TYR A 30 12.83 -3.23 15.75
N PHE A 31 13.00 -4.52 15.54
CA PHE A 31 14.16 -5.32 15.85
C PHE A 31 14.48 -6.13 14.58
N PRO A 32 15.73 -6.09 14.08
CA PRO A 32 16.15 -6.88 12.93
C PRO A 32 15.86 -8.37 13.13
N GLU A 33 15.54 -9.07 12.03
CA GLU A 33 15.31 -10.54 11.98
C GLU A 33 14.09 -11.04 12.77
N LYS A 34 13.39 -10.17 13.50
CA LYS A 34 12.13 -10.52 14.16
C LYS A 34 11.01 -10.65 13.12
N GLU A 35 10.27 -11.75 13.19
CA GLU A 35 9.04 -11.91 12.41
C GLU A 35 7.92 -11.02 12.95
N TYR A 36 7.30 -10.25 12.05
CA TYR A 36 6.20 -9.36 12.38
C TYR A 36 4.92 -9.78 11.67
N ASN A 37 3.86 -10.05 12.43
CA ASN A 37 2.52 -10.26 11.88
C ASN A 37 1.98 -8.94 11.30
N VAL A 38 1.82 -8.88 9.99
CA VAL A 38 1.20 -7.74 9.32
C VAL A 38 -0.32 -7.97 9.33
N ARG A 39 -1.08 -7.18 10.11
CA ARG A 39 -2.55 -7.22 10.07
C ARG A 39 -3.00 -6.34 8.90
N ILE A 40 -3.04 -6.91 7.70
CA ILE A 40 -3.10 -6.09 6.49
C ILE A 40 -4.53 -5.56 6.19
N PHE A 41 -5.63 -6.14 6.71
CA PHE A 41 -6.96 -5.78 6.14
C PHE A 41 -8.14 -5.74 7.13
N ARG A 42 -8.73 -4.54 7.33
CA ARG A 42 -10.12 -4.33 7.79
C ARG A 42 -10.75 -3.04 7.18
N LYS A 43 -11.66 -3.25 6.22
CA LYS A 43 -12.75 -2.44 5.58
C LYS A 43 -12.52 -1.03 4.98
N GLU A 44 -13.19 -0.82 3.83
CA GLU A 44 -12.92 0.05 2.65
C GLU A 44 -11.55 -0.08 1.95
N PRO A 45 -11.15 -1.27 1.47
CA PRO A 45 -9.90 -1.45 0.75
C PRO A 45 -10.10 -1.61 -0.77
N PHE A 46 -9.14 -1.13 -1.56
CA PHE A 46 -9.02 -1.42 -3.00
C PHE A 46 -9.05 -2.94 -3.30
N PHE A 47 -8.62 -3.76 -2.34
CA PHE A 47 -8.70 -5.22 -2.37
C PHE A 47 -9.75 -5.71 -1.37
N TYR A 48 -10.90 -6.17 -1.85
CA TYR A 48 -12.00 -6.65 -1.00
C TYR A 48 -12.04 -8.18 -0.96
N GLY A 49 -11.39 -8.76 0.04
CA GLY A 49 -11.42 -10.18 0.36
C GLY A 49 -12.40 -10.50 1.48
N HIS A 50 -13.08 -11.64 1.36
CA HIS A 50 -14.02 -12.12 2.40
C HIS A 50 -13.32 -12.66 3.65
N ASP A 51 -12.10 -13.16 3.49
CA ASP A 51 -11.20 -13.63 4.55
C ASP A 51 -9.74 -13.36 4.14
N ASN A 52 -8.78 -13.79 4.98
CA ASN A 52 -7.34 -13.57 4.71
C ASN A 52 -6.84 -14.27 3.43
N HIS A 53 -7.44 -15.41 3.06
CA HIS A 53 -7.06 -16.19 1.89
C HIS A 53 -7.58 -15.54 0.60
N ASP A 54 -8.87 -15.23 0.55
CA ASP A 54 -9.49 -14.53 -0.56
C ASP A 54 -8.84 -13.15 -0.76
N GLN A 55 -8.45 -12.49 0.32
CA GLN A 55 -7.73 -11.22 0.26
C GLN A 55 -6.39 -11.35 -0.51
N LEU A 56 -5.60 -12.40 -0.25
CA LEU A 56 -4.39 -12.67 -1.01
C LEU A 56 -4.71 -12.93 -2.50
N VAL A 57 -5.79 -13.65 -2.78
CA VAL A 57 -6.27 -13.91 -4.14
C VAL A 57 -6.63 -12.60 -4.86
N LYS A 58 -7.29 -11.64 -4.19
CA LYS A 58 -7.61 -10.33 -4.79
C LYS A 58 -6.35 -9.54 -5.15
N ILE A 59 -5.33 -9.58 -4.28
CA ILE A 59 -4.04 -8.91 -4.55
C ILE A 59 -3.34 -9.56 -5.74
N ALA A 60 -3.24 -10.90 -5.74
CA ALA A 60 -2.62 -11.66 -6.83
C ALA A 60 -3.32 -11.44 -8.17
N LYS A 61 -4.66 -11.28 -8.18
CA LYS A 61 -5.45 -10.94 -9.37
C LYS A 61 -5.12 -9.58 -9.99
N VAL A 62 -4.50 -8.67 -9.24
CA VAL A 62 -4.12 -7.34 -9.74
C VAL A 62 -2.63 -7.25 -9.99
N LEU A 63 -1.80 -7.61 -9.01
CA LEU A 63 -0.34 -7.50 -9.11
C LEU A 63 0.28 -8.61 -9.96
N GLY A 64 -0.45 -9.69 -10.19
CA GLY A 64 -0.01 -10.86 -10.94
C GLY A 64 0.65 -11.93 -10.05
N THR A 65 0.58 -13.18 -10.48
CA THR A 65 1.11 -14.33 -9.76
C THR A 65 2.61 -14.51 -9.98
N ASP A 66 3.17 -14.00 -11.07
CA ASP A 66 4.61 -14.13 -11.36
C ASP A 66 5.46 -13.40 -10.31
N GLN A 67 5.04 -12.19 -9.90
CA GLN A 67 5.72 -11.44 -8.84
C GLN A 67 5.51 -12.08 -7.46
N LEU A 68 4.33 -12.66 -7.21
CA LEU A 68 4.06 -13.41 -5.98
C LEU A 68 5.00 -14.63 -5.88
N ASN A 69 5.13 -15.41 -6.96
CA ASN A 69 6.00 -16.58 -6.98
C ASN A 69 7.48 -16.21 -6.80
N ALA A 70 7.94 -15.12 -7.42
CA ALA A 70 9.29 -14.61 -7.20
C ALA A 70 9.53 -14.24 -5.72
N TYR A 71 8.54 -13.61 -5.08
CA TYR A 71 8.58 -13.28 -3.66
C TYR A 71 8.62 -14.55 -2.78
N LEU A 72 7.72 -15.50 -3.01
CA LEU A 72 7.67 -16.76 -2.25
C LEU A 72 8.98 -17.53 -2.35
N ASN A 73 9.57 -17.60 -3.55
CA ASN A 73 10.86 -18.24 -3.79
C ASN A 73 12.02 -17.51 -3.09
N LYS A 74 12.07 -16.17 -3.17
CA LYS A 74 13.12 -15.36 -2.55
C LYS A 74 13.18 -15.55 -1.04
N TYR A 75 12.03 -15.57 -0.38
CA TYR A 75 11.93 -15.69 1.09
C TYR A 75 11.67 -17.12 1.56
N ARG A 76 11.64 -18.11 0.64
CA ARG A 76 11.37 -19.54 0.93
C ARG A 76 10.08 -19.76 1.72
N ILE A 77 9.04 -19.02 1.37
CA ILE A 77 7.72 -19.10 2.00
C ILE A 77 6.91 -20.18 1.28
N ALA A 78 6.53 -21.23 2.01
CA ALA A 78 5.60 -22.24 1.50
C ALA A 78 4.16 -21.74 1.64
N LEU A 79 3.40 -21.79 0.54
CA LEU A 79 1.97 -21.51 0.56
C LEU A 79 1.19 -22.80 0.83
N ASP A 80 0.05 -22.70 1.48
CA ASP A 80 -0.87 -23.83 1.61
C ASP A 80 -1.31 -24.28 0.19
N PRO A 81 -1.23 -25.59 -0.14
CA PRO A 81 -1.64 -26.09 -1.46
C PRO A 81 -3.07 -25.72 -1.85
N GLN A 82 -3.99 -25.63 -0.89
CA GLN A 82 -5.37 -25.19 -1.13
C GLN A 82 -5.41 -23.71 -1.56
N LEU A 83 -4.58 -22.88 -0.94
CA LEU A 83 -4.48 -21.46 -1.28
C LEU A 83 -3.81 -21.24 -2.64
N GLU A 84 -2.77 -22.01 -2.96
CA GLU A 84 -2.11 -21.96 -4.26
C GLU A 84 -3.08 -22.30 -5.39
N ALA A 85 -3.89 -23.36 -5.21
CA ALA A 85 -4.95 -23.72 -6.14
C ALA A 85 -6.00 -22.62 -6.30
N LEU A 86 -6.37 -21.93 -5.20
CA LEU A 86 -7.35 -20.85 -5.22
C LEU A 86 -6.84 -19.58 -5.92
N ILE A 87 -5.55 -19.27 -5.78
CA ILE A 87 -4.92 -18.12 -6.44
C ILE A 87 -4.84 -18.34 -7.95
N GLY A 88 -4.51 -19.56 -8.39
CA GLY A 88 -4.35 -19.88 -9.80
C GLY A 88 -3.25 -19.05 -10.49
N ARG A 89 -3.41 -18.75 -11.78
CA ARG A 89 -2.46 -17.94 -12.56
C ARG A 89 -3.10 -16.66 -13.05
N HIS A 90 -2.47 -15.53 -12.74
CA HIS A 90 -2.95 -14.19 -13.14
C HIS A 90 -1.80 -13.32 -13.65
N THR A 91 -2.03 -12.64 -14.77
CA THR A 91 -1.10 -11.61 -15.27
C THR A 91 -1.33 -10.29 -14.55
N ARG A 92 -0.27 -9.51 -14.31
CA ARG A 92 -0.37 -8.15 -13.75
C ARG A 92 -1.33 -7.31 -14.59
N LYS A 93 -2.26 -6.63 -13.93
CA LYS A 93 -3.17 -5.69 -14.57
C LYS A 93 -2.55 -4.30 -14.54
N PRO A 94 -2.49 -3.57 -15.66
CA PRO A 94 -2.06 -2.18 -15.63
C PRO A 94 -3.06 -1.33 -14.86
N TRP A 95 -2.57 -0.35 -14.10
CA TRP A 95 -3.39 0.55 -13.28
C TRP A 95 -4.43 1.32 -14.09
N SER A 96 -4.16 1.54 -15.39
CA SER A 96 -5.10 2.15 -16.33
C SER A 96 -6.46 1.45 -16.42
N LYS A 97 -6.53 0.14 -16.12
CA LYS A 97 -7.82 -0.60 -16.11
C LYS A 97 -8.75 -0.21 -14.97
N PHE A 98 -8.23 0.46 -13.93
CA PHE A 98 -9.03 0.90 -12.78
C PHE A 98 -9.44 2.38 -12.88
N ILE A 99 -9.07 3.05 -13.98
CA ILE A 99 -9.46 4.43 -14.25
C ILE A 99 -10.86 4.41 -14.88
N ASN A 100 -11.79 5.14 -14.26
CA ASN A 100 -13.15 5.33 -14.74
C ASN A 100 -13.45 6.85 -14.89
N PRO A 101 -14.54 7.25 -15.55
CA PRO A 101 -14.86 8.66 -15.74
C PRO A 101 -14.98 9.45 -14.43
N GLU A 102 -15.38 8.80 -13.34
CA GLU A 102 -15.56 9.41 -12.02
C GLU A 102 -14.23 9.73 -11.34
N ASN A 103 -13.23 8.85 -11.42
CA ASN A 103 -11.94 9.00 -10.73
C ASN A 103 -10.84 9.61 -11.63
N ARG A 104 -11.08 9.78 -12.93
CA ARG A 104 -10.09 10.25 -13.90
C ARG A 104 -9.43 11.57 -13.49
N HIS A 105 -10.17 12.46 -12.82
CA HIS A 105 -9.67 13.75 -12.35
C HIS A 105 -8.70 13.65 -11.16
N LEU A 106 -8.69 12.50 -10.46
CA LEU A 106 -7.80 12.22 -9.33
C LEU A 106 -6.54 11.44 -9.75
N VAL A 107 -6.49 10.95 -11.00
CA VAL A 107 -5.44 10.05 -11.48
C VAL A 107 -4.49 10.79 -12.43
N SER A 108 -3.27 11.05 -11.96
CA SER A 108 -2.15 11.52 -12.79
C SER A 108 -1.12 10.40 -13.03
N PRO A 109 -0.26 10.52 -14.05
CA PRO A 109 0.83 9.56 -14.27
C PRO A 109 1.73 9.40 -13.03
N GLU A 110 2.00 10.49 -12.32
CA GLU A 110 2.81 10.51 -11.08
C GLU A 110 2.08 9.80 -9.94
N ALA A 111 0.75 9.90 -9.86
CA ALA A 111 -0.06 9.19 -8.87
C ALA A 111 -0.01 7.68 -9.09
N ILE A 112 -0.07 7.24 -10.35
CA ILE A 112 0.03 5.83 -10.74
C ILE A 112 1.43 5.28 -10.41
N ASP A 113 2.48 6.03 -10.78
CA ASP A 113 3.86 5.65 -10.50
C ASP A 113 4.13 5.56 -8.99
N PHE A 114 3.61 6.51 -8.22
CA PHE A 114 3.69 6.47 -6.76
C PHE A 114 3.00 5.23 -6.18
N LEU A 115 1.77 4.93 -6.65
CA LEU A 115 1.02 3.76 -6.23
C LEU A 115 1.74 2.45 -6.57
N ASP A 116 2.34 2.37 -7.76
CA ASP A 116 3.07 1.20 -8.24
C ASP A 116 4.29 0.86 -7.37
N LYS A 117 4.99 1.90 -6.88
CA LYS A 117 6.15 1.77 -6.00
C LYS A 117 5.79 1.48 -4.54
N LEU A 118 4.53 1.71 -4.14
CA LEU A 118 4.03 1.30 -2.82
C LEU A 118 3.46 -0.13 -2.85
N LEU A 119 2.73 -0.50 -3.89
CA LEU A 119 2.05 -1.80 -4.01
C LEU A 119 2.97 -2.86 -4.65
N ARG A 120 4.00 -3.25 -3.88
CA ARG A 120 4.93 -4.34 -4.23
C ARG A 120 4.79 -5.52 -3.26
N PHE A 121 4.91 -6.75 -3.79
CA PHE A 121 4.95 -7.96 -2.95
C PHE A 121 6.18 -7.94 -2.06
N ASP A 122 7.35 -7.76 -2.66
CA ASP A 122 8.59 -7.59 -1.92
C ASP A 122 8.53 -6.31 -1.10
N HIS A 123 8.69 -6.47 0.21
CA HIS A 123 8.66 -5.38 1.15
C HIS A 123 9.92 -4.50 1.09
N HIS A 124 11.04 -5.02 0.57
CA HIS A 124 12.26 -4.24 0.37
C HIS A 124 12.16 -3.31 -0.86
N ASP A 125 11.30 -3.63 -1.83
CA ASP A 125 11.10 -2.82 -3.03
C ASP A 125 10.09 -1.68 -2.82
N ARG A 126 9.45 -1.62 -1.65
CA ARG A 126 8.48 -0.57 -1.32
C ARG A 126 9.23 0.69 -0.93
N LEU A 127 8.70 1.84 -1.37
CA LEU A 127 9.23 3.14 -0.93
C LEU A 127 9.21 3.25 0.60
N THR A 128 10.32 3.72 1.15
CA THR A 128 10.34 4.21 2.53
C THR A 128 9.50 5.47 2.66
N ALA A 129 9.06 5.81 3.87
CA ALA A 129 8.29 7.04 4.10
C ALA A 129 9.05 8.29 3.61
N ARG A 130 10.38 8.32 3.76
CA ARG A 130 11.22 9.43 3.30
C ARG A 130 11.27 9.53 1.77
N GLU A 131 11.46 8.41 1.08
CA GLU A 131 11.46 8.39 -0.40
C GLU A 131 10.07 8.71 -0.95
N ALA A 132 9.01 8.23 -0.29
CA ALA A 132 7.64 8.55 -0.63
C ALA A 132 7.36 10.06 -0.54
N MET A 133 7.83 10.74 0.51
CA MET A 133 7.70 12.19 0.66
C MET A 133 8.48 12.98 -0.41
N ALA A 134 9.57 12.42 -0.94
CA ALA A 134 10.37 13.01 -2.01
C ALA A 134 9.80 12.77 -3.41
N HIS A 135 8.77 11.95 -3.57
CA HIS A 135 8.20 11.59 -4.86
C HIS A 135 7.67 12.80 -5.64
N PRO A 136 7.80 12.85 -6.99
CA PRO A 136 7.25 13.94 -7.82
C PRO A 136 5.77 14.22 -7.61
N TYR A 137 4.99 13.20 -7.26
CA TYR A 137 3.57 13.34 -6.91
C TYR A 137 3.31 14.40 -5.81
N PHE A 138 4.24 14.59 -4.87
CA PHE A 138 4.12 15.58 -3.79
C PHE A 138 4.87 16.89 -4.07
N GLU A 139 5.38 17.12 -5.28
CA GLU A 139 6.17 18.31 -5.62
C GLU A 139 5.39 19.62 -5.38
N GLN A 140 4.13 19.66 -5.79
CA GLN A 140 3.27 20.84 -5.56
C GLN A 140 3.05 21.11 -4.07
N VAL A 141 2.95 20.06 -3.25
CA VAL A 141 2.78 20.19 -1.79
C VAL A 141 4.05 20.73 -1.16
N ARG A 142 5.23 20.21 -1.55
CA ARG A 142 6.53 20.70 -1.07
C ARG A 142 6.76 22.16 -1.43
N ALA A 143 6.49 22.53 -2.68
CA ALA A 143 6.61 23.92 -3.12
C ALA A 143 5.69 24.88 -2.34
N ALA A 144 4.47 24.45 -2.03
CA ALA A 144 3.54 25.25 -1.23
C ALA A 144 3.99 25.41 0.23
N GLU A 145 4.53 24.35 0.85
CA GLU A 145 5.08 24.39 2.21
C GLU A 145 6.34 25.28 2.27
N ASP A 146 7.24 25.18 1.29
CA ASP A 146 8.43 26.03 1.19
C ASP A 146 8.06 27.52 1.06
N CYS A 147 6.97 27.83 0.34
CA CYS A 147 6.46 29.18 0.22
C CYS A 147 5.93 29.70 1.57
N ARG A 148 5.18 28.88 2.31
CA ARG A 148 4.63 29.23 3.64
C ARG A 148 5.70 29.42 4.71
N MET A 149 6.78 28.66 4.67
CA MET A 149 7.86 28.75 5.65
C MET A 149 8.79 29.96 5.42
N ARG A 150 8.69 30.62 4.27
CA ARG A 150 9.47 31.82 3.91
C ARG A 150 8.74 33.13 4.21
N THR A 151 7.47 33.07 4.60
CA THR A 151 6.62 34.19 5.04
C THR A 151 6.43 34.16 6.53
#